data_AF-A0A3G3GJF1-F1
#
_entry.id   AF-A0A3G3GJF1-F1
#
_cell.length_a   1.000
_cell.length_b   1.000
_cell.length_c   1.000
_cell.angle_alpha   90.00
_cell.angle_beta   90.00
_cell.angle_gamma   90.00
#
_symmetry.space_group_name_H-M   'P 1'
#
loop_
_entity.id
_entity.type
_entity.pdbx_description
1 polymer ?
#
loop_
_entity_poly.entity_id
_entity_poly.type
_entity_poly.pdbx_seq_one_letter_code
_entity_poly.pdbx_strand_id
1 'polypeptide(L)' 'MSIEEIRGKYNCNVITKLSKGELKKLFNIEFGYKSDTRFTLIMAGDVIPSPIETQWLSQNVEYYYQHHAPYQTQS' A
#
# COMPACT_ATOMS: atom_id res chain seq x y z
N MET A 1 -8.00 -9.33 2.37
CA MET A 1 -8.26 -7.94 2.80
C MET A 1 -8.97 -7.24 1.65
N SER A 2 -10.01 -6.46 1.92
CA SER A 2 -10.69 -5.62 0.93
C SER A 2 -9.82 -4.43 0.52
N ILE A 3 -10.10 -3.82 -0.63
CA ILE A 3 -9.37 -2.62 -1.07
C ILE A 3 -9.56 -1.44 -0.12
N GLU A 4 -10.71 -1.37 0.56
CA GLU A 4 -11.02 -0.33 1.55
C GLU A 4 -10.15 -0.47 2.81
N GLU A 5 -10.00 -1.70 3.32
CA GLU A 5 -9.09 -1.99 4.42
C GLU A 5 -7.63 -1.72 4.07
N ILE A 6 -7.20 -2.08 2.85
CA ILE A 6 -5.86 -1.78 2.33
C ILE A 6 -5.61 -0.27 2.34
N ARG A 7 -6.57 0.52 1.83
CA ARG A 7 -6.49 2.00 1.86
C ARG A 7 -6.43 2.54 3.28
N GLY A 8 -7.21 1.98 4.19
CA GLY A 8 -7.17 2.32 5.62
C GLY A 8 -5.77 2.14 6.21
N LYS A 9 -5.18 0.95 6.04
CA LYS A 9 -3.82 0.64 6.52
C LYS A 9 -2.74 1.45 5.81
N TYR A 10 -2.90 1.74 4.53
CA TYR A 10 -1.97 2.61 3.81
C TYR A 10 -2.03 4.06 4.34
N ASN A 11 -3.21 4.57 4.71
CA ASN A 11 -3.39 5.96 5.12
C ASN A 11 -3.25 6.22 6.64
N CYS A 12 -3.25 5.19 7.48
CA CYS A 12 -3.27 5.29 8.96
C CYS A 12 -2.01 5.85 9.66
N ASN A 13 -1.11 6.56 8.99
CA ASN A 13 0.18 7.07 9.52
C ASN A 13 1.16 6.03 10.11
N VAL A 14 0.77 4.76 10.28
CA VAL A 14 1.67 3.66 10.69
C VAL A 14 2.75 3.41 9.64
N ILE A 15 2.35 3.34 8.36
CA ILE A 15 3.30 3.20 7.26
C ILE A 15 3.95 4.57 7.01
N THR A 16 5.26 4.67 7.26
CA THR A 16 5.99 5.93 7.13
C THR A 16 6.03 6.43 5.67
N LYS A 17 6.31 7.72 5.47
CA LYS A 17 6.46 8.31 4.12
C LYS A 17 7.54 7.61 3.29
N LEU A 18 8.63 7.18 3.92
CA LEU A 18 9.71 6.43 3.27
C LEU A 18 9.17 5.08 2.75
N SER A 19 8.54 4.31 3.64
CA SER A 19 7.95 3.01 3.35
C SER A 19 6.85 3.09 2.27
N LYS A 20 6.03 4.16 2.28
CA LYS A 20 5.07 4.43 1.21
C LYS A 20 5.75 4.64 -0.15
N GLY A 21 6.90 5.30 -0.17
CA GLY A 21 7.70 5.49 -1.38
C GLY A 21 8.29 4.19 -1.91
N GLU A 22 8.75 3.30 -1.02
CA GLU A 22 9.25 1.98 -1.38
C GLU A 22 8.13 1.08 -1.93
N LEU A 23 7.00 1.03 -1.23
CA LEU A 23 5.83 0.25 -1.62
C LEU A 23 5.34 0.63 -3.04
N LYS A 24 5.32 1.92 -3.37
CA LYS A 24 5.01 2.42 -4.72
C LYS A 24 5.97 1.89 -5.78
N LYS A 25 7.28 1.96 -5.51
CA LYS A 25 8.32 1.48 -6.44
C LYS A 25 8.20 -0.02 -6.66
N LEU A 26 8.03 -0.79 -5.59
CA LEU A 26 7.87 -2.25 -5.65
C LEU A 26 6.63 -2.63 -6.47
N PHE A 27 5.52 -1.93 -6.27
CA PHE A 27 4.30 -2.15 -7.06
C PHE A 27 4.54 -1.91 -8.56
N ASN A 28 5.23 -0.84 -8.92
CA ASN A 28 5.54 -0.55 -10.32
C ASN A 28 6.45 -1.62 -10.94
N ILE A 29 7.44 -2.13 -10.19
CA ILE A 29 8.34 -3.20 -10.65
C ILE A 29 7.56 -4.49 -10.88
N GLU A 30 6.72 -4.88 -9.92
CA GLU A 30 5.92 -6.12 -9.99
C GLU A 30 5.03 -6.17 -11.24
N PHE A 31 4.33 -5.07 -11.52
CA PHE A 31 3.33 -5.01 -12.58
C PHE A 31 3.80 -4.30 -13.86
N GLY A 32 5.08 -3.91 -13.92
CA GLY A 32 5.68 -3.26 -15.09
C GLY A 32 5.13 -1.85 -15.38
N TYR A 33 4.65 -1.12 -14.36
CA TYR A 33 4.16 0.25 -14.54
C TYR A 33 5.30 1.25 -14.65
N LYS A 34 5.19 2.16 -15.63
CA LYS A 34 6.19 3.22 -15.89
C LYS A 34 6.09 4.40 -14.91
N SER A 35 5.00 4.51 -14.16
CA SER A 35 4.78 5.62 -13.22
C SER A 35 3.91 5.20 -12.03
N ASP A 36 4.05 5.93 -10.93
CA ASP A 36 3.27 5.76 -9.70
C ASP A 36 1.79 6.13 -9.85
N THR A 37 1.36 6.56 -11.04
CA THR A 37 0.00 7.08 -11.29
C THR A 37 -1.03 6.02 -10.95
N ARG A 38 -0.82 4.79 -11.42
CA ARG A 38 -1.78 3.70 -11.17
C ARG A 38 -1.90 3.37 -9.70
N PHE A 39 -0.78 3.21 -9.00
CA PHE A 39 -0.78 3.00 -7.55
C PHE A 39 -1.52 4.14 -6.82
N THR A 40 -1.24 5.38 -7.19
CA THR A 40 -1.84 6.57 -6.58
C THR A 40 -3.36 6.59 -6.78
N LEU A 41 -3.84 6.30 -7.98
CA LEU A 41 -5.27 6.23 -8.29
C LEU A 41 -5.97 5.07 -7.54
N ILE A 42 -5.32 3.91 -7.42
CA ILE A 42 -5.84 2.78 -6.63
C ILE A 42 -6.01 3.20 -5.17
N MET A 43 -5.02 3.88 -4.59
CA MET A 43 -5.07 4.34 -3.19
C MET A 43 -6.04 5.51 -2.97
N ALA A 44 -6.24 6.35 -3.99
CA ALA A 44 -7.17 7.48 -3.94
C ALA A 44 -8.65 7.06 -4.02
N GLY A 45 -8.95 5.92 -4.65
CA GLY A 45 -10.34 5.52 -4.89
C GLY A 45 -10.74 5.52 -6.36
N ASP A 46 -9.95 6.16 -7.22
CA ASP A 46 -10.33 6.49 -8.59
C ASP A 46 -10.22 5.30 -9.56
N VAL A 47 -9.46 4.28 -9.19
CA VAL A 47 -9.27 3.06 -9.99
C VAL A 47 -9.52 1.83 -9.16
N ILE A 48 -10.25 0.88 -9.75
CA ILE A 48 -10.43 -0.47 -9.21
C ILE A 48 -9.22 -1.32 -9.64
N PRO A 49 -8.42 -1.85 -8.69
CA PRO A 49 -7.32 -2.75 -9.00
C PRO A 49 -7.85 -4.10 -9.53
N SER A 50 -7.04 -4.77 -10.33
CA SER A 50 -7.27 -6.16 -10.69
C SER A 50 -7.16 -7.09 -9.48
N PRO A 51 -7.65 -8.35 -9.57
CA PRO A 51 -7.53 -9.32 -8.48
C PRO A 51 -6.08 -9.55 -8.03
N ILE A 52 -5.13 -9.63 -8.98
CA ILE A 52 -3.70 -9.85 -8.69
C ILE A 52 -3.08 -8.65 -7.98
N GLU A 53 -3.43 -7.42 -8.38
CA GLU A 53 -2.96 -6.21 -7.72
C GLU A 53 -3.53 -6.11 -6.31
N THR A 54 -4.81 -6.45 -6.14
CA THR A 54 -5.46 -6.45 -4.83
C THR A 54 -4.77 -7.44 -3.88
N GLN A 55 -4.45 -8.64 -4.37
CA GLN A 55 -3.72 -9.64 -3.59
C GLN A 55 -2.32 -9.14 -3.19
N TRP A 56 -1.56 -8.59 -4.15
CA TRP A 56 -0.22 -8.07 -3.90
C TRP A 56 -0.25 -6.91 -2.89
N LEU A 57 -1.19 -5.97 -3.05
CA LEU A 57 -1.37 -4.84 -2.14
C LEU A 57 -1.76 -5.32 -0.75
N SER A 58 -2.65 -6.30 -0.65
CA SER A 58 -3.05 -6.89 0.63
C SER A 58 -1.85 -7.46 1.38
N GLN A 59 -0.91 -8.12 0.70
CA GLN A 59 0.25 -8.73 1.34
C GLN A 59 1.29 -7.69 1.74
N ASN A 60 1.64 -6.78 0.82
CA ASN A 60 2.70 -5.82 1.04
C ASN A 60 2.29 -4.69 1.99
N VAL A 61 1.08 -4.15 1.86
CA VAL A 61 0.58 -3.14 2.80
C VAL A 61 0.47 -3.73 4.20
N GLU A 62 0.04 -4.99 4.33
CA GLU A 62 0.02 -5.67 5.63
C GLU A 62 1.42 -5.80 6.23
N TYR A 63 2.38 -6.25 5.44
CA TYR A 63 3.77 -6.41 5.87
C TYR A 63 4.33 -5.09 6.41
N TYR A 64 4.21 -4.00 5.65
CA TYR A 64 4.67 -2.69 6.09
C TYR A 64 3.90 -2.16 7.30
N TYR A 65 2.58 -2.38 7.35
CA TYR A 65 1.78 -2.02 8.51
C TYR A 65 2.26 -2.75 9.76
N GLN A 66 2.42 -4.07 9.71
CA GLN A 66 2.88 -4.88 10.85
C GLN A 66 4.33 -4.60 11.24
N HIS A 67 5.21 -4.30 10.28
CA HIS A 67 6.61 -3.99 10.57
C HIS A 67 6.78 -2.64 11.27
N HIS A 68 5.87 -1.68 11.03
CA HIS A 68 5.90 -0.36 11.66
C HIS A 68 4.90 -0.21 12.83
N ALA A 69 3.88 -1.06 12.93
CA ALA A 69 2.90 -1.08 14.02
C ALA A 69 3.49 -1.25 15.44
N PRO A 70 4.54 -2.06 15.70
CA PRO A 70 5.06 -2.23 17.06
C PRO A 70 5.74 -0.97 17.63
N TYR A 71 5.98 0.07 16.81
CA TYR A 71 6.55 1.34 17.27
C TYR A 71 5.49 2.39 17.64
N GLN A 72 4.19 2.07 17.59
CA GLN A 72 3.11 2.97 18.05
C GLN A 72 2.52 2.62 19.42
N THR A 73 2.94 1.54 20.07
CA THR A 73 2.64 1.30 21.49
C THR A 73 3.70 1.96 22.37
N GLN A 74 3.54 3.27 22.60
CA GLN A 74 3.80 3.96 23.88
C GLN A 74 3.61 5.47 23.68
N SER A 75 2.40 5.96 23.94
CA SER A 75 2.13 7.33 24.40
C SER A 75 0.80 7.32 25.13
#